data_AF-A0A352VAQ7-F1
#
_entry.id   AF-A0A352VAQ7-F1
#
_cell.length_a   1.000
_cell.length_b   1.000
_cell.length_c   1.000
_cell.angle_alpha   90.00
_cell.angle_beta   90.00
_cell.angle_gamma   90.00
#
_symmetry.space_group_name_H-M   'P 1'
#
loop_
_entity.id
_entity.type
_entity.pdbx_description
1 polymer ?
#
loop_
_entity_poly.entity_id
_entity_poly.type
_entity_poly.pdbx_seq_one_letter_code
_entity_poly.pdbx_strand_id
1 'polypeptide(L)'
;MPIYGFMKNFLLHIVPYRFVRIRYYGLLSNSTKKKQVDKCREYYKVKAKKVNVKTWQEIYHDITGHDIYHCLKCHKGKMLIIEVIARAGP
;
A
#
# COMPACT_ATOMS: atom_id res chain seq x y z
N MET A 1 -18.13 -19.80 20.37
CA MET A 1 -18.81 -18.54 20.03
C MET A 1 -20.30 -18.84 19.86
N PRO A 2 -21.21 -18.23 20.64
CA PRO A 2 -22.63 -18.55 20.57
C PRO A 2 -23.21 -18.19 19.19
N ILE A 3 -24.16 -18.98 18.71
CA ILE A 3 -24.80 -18.89 17.37
C ILE A 3 -25.27 -17.46 17.06
N TYR A 4 -25.82 -16.77 18.06
CA TYR A 4 -26.29 -15.39 17.96
C TYR A 4 -25.18 -14.39 17.63
N GLY A 5 -23.97 -14.60 18.16
CA GLY A 5 -22.80 -13.76 17.89
C GLY A 5 -22.29 -13.93 16.46
N PHE A 6 -22.35 -15.15 15.92
CA PHE A 6 -22.02 -15.42 14.52
C PHE A 6 -23.02 -14.76 13.58
N MET A 7 -24.33 -14.91 13.83
CA MET A 7 -25.38 -14.33 12.98
C MET A 7 -25.29 -12.80 12.91
N LYS A 8 -25.05 -12.12 14.03
CA LYS A 8 -24.83 -10.66 14.03
C LYS A 8 -23.64 -10.23 13.16
N ASN A 9 -22.51 -10.92 13.32
CA ASN A 9 -21.32 -10.60 12.54
C ASN A 9 -21.51 -10.92 11.06
N PHE A 10 -22.17 -12.03 10.73
CA PHE A 10 -22.45 -12.43 9.35
C PHE A 10 -23.36 -11.42 8.62
N LEU A 11 -24.42 -10.94 9.28
CA LEU A 11 -25.34 -9.96 8.71
C LEU A 11 -24.66 -8.61 8.42
N LEU A 12 -23.66 -8.21 9.21
CA LEU A 12 -22.86 -7.01 8.93
C LEU A 12 -22.02 -7.10 7.64
N HIS A 13 -21.79 -8.30 7.12
CA HIS A 13 -21.02 -8.53 5.89
C HIS A 13 -21.89 -8.59 4.63
N ILE A 14 -23.23 -8.70 4.78
CA ILE A 14 -24.17 -8.71 3.66
C ILE A 14 -24.48 -7.26 3.28
N VAL A 15 -24.22 -6.93 2.02
CA VAL A 15 -24.51 -5.60 1.49
C VAL A 15 -25.91 -5.59 0.86
N PRO A 16 -26.79 -4.64 1.23
CA PRO A 16 -28.15 -4.59 0.71
C PRO A 16 -28.19 -4.49 -0.82
N TYR A 17 -29.30 -4.90 -1.41
CA TYR A 17 -29.52 -4.81 -2.85
C TYR A 17 -29.27 -3.36 -3.34
N ARG A 18 -28.47 -3.23 -4.40
CA ARG A 18 -28.00 -1.97 -5.01
C ARG A 18 -26.96 -1.16 -4.21
N PHE A 19 -26.43 -1.68 -3.11
CA PHE A 19 -25.29 -1.07 -2.43
C PHE A 19 -23.97 -1.64 -2.98
N VAL A 20 -22.98 -0.76 -3.17
CA VAL A 20 -21.63 -1.14 -3.58
C VAL A 20 -20.79 -1.43 -2.35
N ARG A 21 -20.05 -2.54 -2.35
CA ARG A 21 -19.07 -2.83 -1.31
C ARG A 21 -17.93 -1.80 -1.37
N ILE A 22 -17.84 -0.94 -0.36
CA ILE A 22 -16.66 -0.09 -0.18
C ILE A 22 -15.52 -0.99 0.31
N ARG A 23 -14.51 -1.21 -0.54
CA ARG A 23 -13.37 -2.10 -0.21
C ARG A 23 -12.53 -1.57 0.97
N TYR A 24 -12.51 -0.25 1.16
CA TYR A 24 -11.68 0.42 2.15
C TYR A 24 -12.44 1.58 2.80
N TYR A 25 -13.22 1.28 3.86
CA TYR A 25 -13.88 2.28 4.70
C TYR A 25 -13.29 2.26 6.12
N GLY A 26 -13.58 3.31 6.90
CA GLY A 26 -13.14 3.42 8.29
C GLY A 26 -11.60 3.42 8.45
N LEU A 27 -11.10 2.56 9.33
CA LEU A 27 -9.67 2.44 9.67
C LEU A 27 -8.78 2.24 8.44
N LEU A 28 -9.24 1.53 7.40
CA LEU A 28 -8.42 1.20 6.22
C LEU A 28 -8.65 2.13 5.03
N SER A 29 -9.46 3.19 5.17
CA SER A 29 -9.72 4.13 4.07
C SER A 29 -8.46 4.90 3.65
N ASN A 30 -8.26 5.17 2.35
CA ASN A 30 -7.00 5.72 1.86
C ASN A 30 -6.59 7.05 2.55
N SER A 31 -7.56 7.93 2.80
CA SER A 31 -7.33 9.24 3.41
C SER A 31 -6.97 9.17 4.91
N THR A 32 -7.51 8.18 5.63
CA THR A 32 -7.32 8.08 7.10
C THR A 32 -6.41 6.94 7.53
N LYS A 33 -6.10 5.99 6.64
CA LYS A 33 -5.41 4.73 6.95
C LYS A 33 -4.12 4.95 7.72
N LYS A 34 -3.27 5.87 7.27
CA LYS A 34 -1.99 6.16 7.93
C LYS A 34 -2.22 6.56 9.39
N LYS A 35 -3.02 7.60 9.62
CA LYS A 35 -3.32 8.14 10.95
C LYS A 35 -3.99 7.11 11.86
N GLN A 36 -4.95 6.35 11.33
CA GLN A 36 -5.75 5.42 12.13
C GLN A 36 -4.95 4.14 12.47
N VAL A 37 -4.13 3.63 11.55
CA VAL A 37 -3.24 2.49 11.82
C VAL A 37 -2.21 2.83 12.90
N ASP A 38 -1.66 4.06 12.88
CA ASP A 38 -0.71 4.49 13.91
C ASP A 38 -1.36 4.57 15.30
N LYS A 39 -2.59 5.09 15.40
CA LYS A 39 -3.37 5.05 16.65
C LYS A 39 -3.62 3.63 17.15
N CYS A 40 -3.94 2.69 16.26
CA CYS A 40 -4.10 1.30 16.64
C CYS A 40 -2.79 0.72 17.21
N ARG A 41 -1.65 0.98 16.56
CA ARG A 41 -0.33 0.52 17.05
C ARG A 41 -0.02 1.07 18.44
N GLU A 42 -0.31 2.34 18.68
CA GLU A 42 -0.15 2.97 19.99
C GLU A 42 -1.03 2.29 21.06
N TYR A 43 -2.32 2.13 20.78
CA TYR A 43 -3.27 1.50 21.69
C TYR A 43 -2.86 0.07 22.08
N TYR A 44 -2.45 -0.73 21.09
CA TYR A 44 -2.00 -2.11 21.32
C TYR A 44 -0.51 -2.22 21.74
N LYS A 45 0.19 -1.08 21.91
CA LYS A 45 1.62 -1.01 22.24
C LYS A 45 2.51 -1.82 21.27
N VAL A 46 2.11 -1.89 20.00
CA VAL A 46 2.84 -2.60 18.95
C VAL A 46 3.88 -1.67 18.35
N LYS A 47 5.16 -2.01 18.49
CA LYS A 47 6.23 -1.29 17.81
C LYS A 47 6.14 -1.52 16.31
N ALA A 48 6.05 -0.45 15.53
CA ALA A 48 6.15 -0.55 14.08
C ALA A 48 7.54 -1.11 13.72
N LYS A 49 7.57 -2.20 12.94
CA LYS A 49 8.82 -2.66 12.33
C LYS A 49 9.33 -1.54 11.41
N LYS A 50 10.55 -1.07 11.66
CA LYS A 50 11.29 -0.28 10.67
C LYS A 50 11.59 -1.22 9.52
N VAL A 51 10.75 -1.20 8.49
CA VAL A 51 11.05 -1.90 7.24
C VAL A 51 12.10 -1.06 6.54
N ASN A 52 13.21 -1.69 6.15
CA ASN A 52 14.17 -1.05 5.27
C ASN A 52 13.49 -0.98 3.89
N VAL A 53 12.92 0.19 3.57
CA VAL A 53 12.12 0.34 2.35
C VAL A 53 13.09 0.43 1.18
N LYS A 54 13.25 -0.68 0.47
CA LYS A 54 13.97 -0.69 -0.79
C LYS A 54 13.27 0.27 -1.76
N THR A 55 14.05 1.04 -2.48
CA THR A 55 13.55 1.82 -3.61
C THR A 55 13.01 0.86 -4.68
N TRP A 56 12.08 1.32 -5.52
CA TRP A 56 11.54 0.46 -6.56
C TRP A 56 12.63 0.00 -7.54
N GLN A 57 13.68 0.81 -7.73
CA GLN A 57 14.84 0.47 -8.57
C GLN A 57 15.63 -0.70 -7.99
N GLU A 58 15.85 -0.71 -6.67
CA GLU A 58 16.51 -1.83 -5.98
C GLU A 58 15.65 -3.10 -6.09
N ILE A 59 14.33 -2.99 -5.91
CA ILE A 59 13.40 -4.11 -6.07
C ILE A 59 13.44 -4.66 -7.50
N TYR A 60 13.44 -3.77 -8.50
CA TYR A 60 13.54 -4.17 -9.90
C TYR A 60 14.85 -4.91 -10.17
N HIS A 61 15.96 -4.41 -9.64
CA HIS A 61 17.26 -5.05 -9.77
C HIS A 61 17.29 -6.43 -9.11
N ASP A 62 16.77 -6.57 -7.90
CA ASP A 62 16.72 -7.86 -7.19
C ASP A 62 15.90 -8.92 -7.94
N ILE A 63 14.79 -8.51 -8.57
CA ILE A 63 13.88 -9.43 -9.27
C ILE A 63 14.43 -9.81 -10.64
N THR A 64 14.97 -8.83 -11.37
CA THR A 64 15.31 -9.01 -12.78
C THR A 64 16.80 -9.26 -13.01
N GLY A 65 17.66 -8.92 -12.06
CA GLY A 65 19.12 -8.88 -12.20
C GLY A 65 19.64 -7.69 -13.04
N HIS A 66 18.75 -6.84 -13.56
CA HIS A 66 19.10 -5.76 -14.47
C HIS A 66 19.12 -4.41 -13.75
N ASP A 67 20.09 -3.57 -14.08
CA ASP A 67 20.06 -2.16 -13.66
C ASP A 67 19.11 -1.39 -14.59
N ILE A 68 18.08 -0.79 -14.00
CA ILE A 68 17.07 0.00 -14.72
C ILE A 68 17.66 1.18 -15.49
N TYR A 69 18.81 1.69 -15.05
CA TYR A 69 19.50 2.80 -15.71
C TYR A 69 20.36 2.33 -16.89
N HIS A 70 20.51 1.02 -17.14
CA HIS A 70 21.23 0.52 -18.30
C HIS A 70 20.27 0.06 -19.41
N CYS A 71 20.61 0.43 -20.65
CA CYS A 71 19.87 -0.06 -21.80
C CYS A 71 20.18 -1.55 -22.04
N LEU A 72 19.13 -2.40 -22.03
CA LEU A 72 19.23 -3.84 -22.26
C LEU A 72 19.62 -4.24 -23.70
N LYS A 73 19.64 -3.29 -24.65
CA LYS A 73 20.04 -3.57 -26.03
C LYS A 73 21.50 -3.27 -26.31
N CYS A 74 21.97 -2.09 -25.89
CA CYS A 74 23.33 -1.64 -26.21
C CYS A 74 24.31 -1.80 -25.04
N HIS A 75 23.81 -1.88 -23.79
CA HIS A 75 24.61 -1.89 -22.57
C HIS A 75 25.64 -0.75 -22.46
N LYS A 76 25.45 0.34 -23.22
CA LYS A 76 26.36 1.49 -23.26
C LYS A 76 25.81 2.63 -22.42
N GLY A 77 26.57 3.05 -21.43
CA GLY A 77 26.26 4.20 -20.57
C GLY A 77 25.11 3.95 -19.58
N LYS A 78 24.77 5.00 -18.82
CA LYS A 78 23.65 5.03 -17.88
C LYS A 78 22.65 6.11 -18.27
N MET A 79 21.36 5.82 -18.14
CA MET A 79 20.29 6.79 -18.25
C MET A 79 20.34 7.73 -17.05
N LEU A 80 20.48 9.02 -17.32
CA LEU A 80 20.55 10.07 -16.30
C LEU A 80 19.24 10.84 -16.27
N ILE A 81 18.78 11.18 -15.08
CA ILE A 81 17.64 12.08 -14.90
C ILE A 81 18.13 13.49 -15.20
N ILE A 82 17.66 14.07 -16.30
CA ILE A 82 17.99 15.44 -16.71
C ILE A 82 17.07 16.47 -16.04
N GLU A 83 15.80 16.12 -15.85
CA GLU A 83 14.80 17.00 -15.27
C GLU A 83 13.68 16.17 -14.63
N VAL A 84 13.12 16.67 -13.52
CA VAL A 84 11.91 16.11 -12.92
C VAL A 84 10.79 17.10 -13.17
N ILE A 85 9.84 16.71 -14.02
CA ILE A 85 8.65 17.51 -14.25
C ILE A 85 7.80 17.46 -12.98
N ALA A 86 7.71 18.60 -12.29
CA ALA A 86 6.89 18.71 -11.10
C ALA A 86 5.44 18.37 -11.45
N ARG A 87 4.76 17.65 -10.56
CA ARG A 87 3.31 17.51 -10.66
C ARG A 87 2.70 18.90 -10.56
N ALA A 88 1.81 19.24 -11.49
CA ALA A 88 0.92 20.39 -11.29
C ALA A 88 0.22 20.19 -9.94
N GLY A 89 0.29 21.22 -9.09
CA GLY A 89 -0.39 21.23 -7.80
C GLY A 89 -1.91 21.06 -7.97
N PRO A 90 -2.65 20.77 -6.88
CA PRO A 90 -4.11 20.70 -6.92
C PRO A 90 -4.74 22.02 -7.40
#